data_AF-A0A9D1XL83-F1
#
_entry.id   AF-A0A9D1XL83-F1
#
_cell.length_a   1.000
_cell.length_b   1.000
_cell.length_c   1.000
_cell.angle_alpha   90.00
_cell.angle_beta   90.00
_cell.angle_gamma   90.00
#
_symmetry.space_group_name_H-M   'P 1'
#
loop_
_entity.id
_entity.type
_entity.pdbx_description
1 polymer ?
#
loop_
_entity_poly.entity_id
_entity_poly.type
_entity_poly.pdbx_seq_one_letter_code
_entity_poly.pdbx_strand_id
1 'polypeptide(L)'
;MKIKKILIVLVCLLTSLVPVKIMAQGNNNRFDSWKTSAIITPEAKELKPAGNIDVAFKQFAVDDIVIDHYDIYIDGQKVNVVFADGKDILKTSVYLTKTDYYQLQVVAVTKDNHEFSSNIRKFQICKKGLNIDDKAVNTPVANMQESWYYNWSYTPSTNVTGSKEFVPMIWDENSLSWLESDQVANYTTILGFNEPDLTNQANLSVLQAASYQDLFTKTGLRIGSPATSYPTNEWYQEYGKTVNMDDIDFIPVHIYYDWAGEGMAQAFLEAIDTLYQLYHKPIWVSEFGVANSGLYGANSNYDEAYKQISTYLKETIAGLEARDYVERYTWFNFDDDDVNGGKTALYDQQTGQLTDLGKLYKSLGNPNIEGIDLNDEYVEDAGYYIDLDKMISKADELIASSDYDQYINVETFENILNQAKAIDRNLGSSSQFIIDDLCKQLLDAYNSLEKQTVTPELPKEDKVTKQTELSNSSSVATGDTSNVLMLMLLMLISYSGFKLVNK
;
A
#
# COMPACT_ATOMS: atom_id res chain seq x y z
N MET A 1 51.06 55.41 30.91
CA MET A 1 49.99 54.97 29.97
C MET A 1 50.21 53.50 29.63
N LYS A 2 49.18 52.65 29.75
CA LYS A 2 49.04 51.26 29.24
C LYS A 2 50.18 50.25 29.55
N ILE A 3 50.04 49.44 30.62
CA ILE A 3 49.40 48.08 30.63
C ILE A 3 50.28 47.06 29.87
N LYS A 4 51.25 46.41 30.53
CA LYS A 4 51.17 45.17 31.35
C LYS A 4 50.67 43.93 30.58
N LYS A 5 51.61 43.00 30.32
CA LYS A 5 51.34 41.59 29.99
C LYS A 5 50.68 40.90 31.18
N ILE A 6 49.61 40.14 30.96
CA ILE A 6 49.19 39.05 31.85
C ILE A 6 48.98 37.81 31.00
N LEU A 7 49.69 36.75 31.37
CA LEU A 7 49.54 35.40 30.87
C LEU A 7 48.38 34.77 31.65
N ILE A 8 47.33 34.28 30.99
CA ILE A 8 46.35 33.39 31.62
C ILE A 8 46.51 32.01 30.99
N VAL A 9 46.93 31.07 31.83
CA VAL A 9 47.01 29.65 31.52
C VAL A 9 45.59 29.09 31.54
N LEU A 10 45.09 28.63 30.39
CA LEU A 10 43.86 27.87 30.35
C LEU A 10 44.18 26.44 30.81
N VAL A 11 43.82 26.11 32.05
CA VAL A 11 43.96 24.76 32.59
C VAL A 11 42.84 23.90 32.01
N CYS A 12 43.20 22.88 31.23
CA CYS A 12 42.26 21.87 30.77
C CYS A 12 41.77 21.03 31.97
N LEU A 13 40.61 21.36 32.54
CA LEU A 13 39.85 20.40 33.32
C LEU A 13 39.18 19.42 32.36
N LEU A 14 39.90 18.35 32.03
CA LEU A 14 39.30 17.10 31.55
C LEU A 14 38.53 16.46 32.71
N THR A 15 37.32 16.94 32.97
CA THR A 15 36.35 16.16 33.75
C THR A 15 35.94 14.97 32.90
N SER A 16 36.42 13.78 33.27
CA SER A 16 36.06 12.53 32.66
C SER A 16 34.57 12.25 32.88
N LEU A 17 33.72 12.71 31.95
CA LEU A 17 32.44 12.07 31.70
C LEU A 17 32.75 10.66 31.23
N VAL A 18 32.74 9.72 32.17
CA VAL A 18 32.64 8.30 31.86
C VAL A 18 31.42 8.17 30.95
N PRO A 19 31.54 7.58 29.74
CA PRO A 19 30.37 7.26 28.96
C PRO A 19 29.57 6.23 29.77
N VAL A 20 28.55 6.71 30.47
CA VAL A 20 27.49 5.85 30.96
C VAL A 20 26.96 5.18 29.70
N LYS A 21 27.23 3.88 29.56
CA LYS A 21 26.45 3.04 28.66
C LYS A 21 25.04 3.05 29.21
N ILE A 22 24.28 4.05 28.80
CA ILE A 22 22.83 3.95 28.71
C ILE A 22 22.65 2.81 27.73
N MET A 23 22.41 1.61 28.28
CA MET A 23 21.85 0.54 27.47
C MET A 23 20.53 1.10 27.00
N ALA A 24 20.38 1.28 25.69
CA ALA A 24 19.09 1.63 25.13
C ALA A 24 18.10 0.59 25.63
N GLN A 25 17.20 0.99 26.53
CA GLN A 25 15.91 0.32 26.60
C GLN A 25 15.38 0.42 25.18
N GLY A 26 15.05 -0.72 24.58
CA GLY A 26 14.50 -0.71 23.22
C GLY A 26 13.32 0.25 23.21
N ASN A 27 13.34 1.22 22.29
CA ASN A 27 12.19 2.06 22.01
C ASN A 27 11.06 1.12 21.59
N ASN A 28 10.23 0.71 22.55
CA ASN A 28 8.94 0.11 22.29
C ASN A 28 7.95 1.27 22.19
N ASN A 29 8.14 2.15 21.20
CA ASN A 29 7.15 3.17 20.96
C ASN A 29 5.87 2.48 20.46
N ARG A 30 4.72 2.86 21.02
CA ARG A 30 3.45 2.20 20.73
C ARG A 30 3.02 2.27 19.25
N PHE A 31 3.62 3.16 18.46
CA PHE A 31 3.37 3.31 17.04
C PHE A 31 4.23 2.37 16.16
N ASP A 32 5.39 1.90 16.64
CA ASP A 32 6.36 1.15 15.83
C ASP A 32 5.80 -0.18 15.28
N SER A 33 4.91 -0.84 16.02
CA SER A 33 4.26 -2.08 15.58
C SER A 33 3.30 -1.89 14.40
N TRP A 34 2.67 -0.71 14.28
CA TRP A 34 1.89 -0.40 13.09
C TRP A 34 2.82 0.02 11.96
N LYS A 35 3.74 0.95 12.21
CA LYS A 35 4.70 1.46 11.22
C LYS A 35 5.42 0.37 10.43
N THR A 36 5.87 -0.68 11.11
CA THR A 36 6.58 -1.83 10.54
C THR A 36 5.69 -2.88 9.87
N SER A 37 4.36 -2.83 10.07
CA SER A 37 3.43 -3.86 9.59
C SER A 37 2.16 -3.32 8.92
N ALA A 38 2.13 -2.01 8.62
CA ALA A 38 1.00 -1.30 8.02
C ALA A 38 0.72 -1.82 6.61
N ILE A 39 1.72 -1.81 5.72
CA ILE A 39 1.54 -2.15 4.30
C ILE A 39 1.58 -3.67 4.11
N ILE A 40 0.49 -4.21 3.59
CA ILE A 40 0.29 -5.64 3.28
C ILE A 40 0.66 -5.91 1.82
N THR A 41 0.12 -5.11 0.89
CA THR A 41 0.34 -5.25 -0.56
C THR A 41 0.61 -3.87 -1.16
N PRO A 42 1.59 -3.73 -2.09
CA PRO A 42 2.57 -4.74 -2.51
C PRO A 42 3.50 -5.23 -1.38
N GLU A 43 3.96 -6.48 -1.47
CA GLU A 43 4.98 -7.02 -0.56
C GLU A 43 6.36 -6.38 -0.84
N ALA A 44 7.25 -6.43 0.15
CA ALA A 44 8.60 -5.89 -0.01
C ALA A 44 9.34 -6.65 -1.12
N LYS A 45 9.93 -5.92 -2.06
CA LYS A 45 10.64 -6.43 -3.26
C LYS A 45 9.74 -7.08 -4.31
N GLU A 46 8.41 -7.12 -4.11
CA GLU A 46 7.47 -7.76 -5.05
C GLU A 46 7.59 -7.14 -6.44
N LEU A 47 7.54 -7.99 -7.48
CA LEU A 47 7.48 -7.58 -8.88
C LEU A 47 6.03 -7.65 -9.35
N LYS A 48 5.35 -6.50 -9.40
CA LYS A 48 3.98 -6.38 -9.91
C LYS A 48 3.99 -6.13 -11.42
N PRO A 49 2.94 -6.57 -12.14
CA PRO A 49 2.71 -6.13 -13.50
C PRO A 49 2.15 -4.71 -13.54
N ALA A 50 2.48 -3.98 -14.60
CA ALA A 50 2.01 -2.62 -14.83
C ALA A 50 0.48 -2.52 -15.06
N GLY A 51 -0.07 -1.35 -14.74
CA GLY A 51 -1.49 -1.03 -14.75
C GLY A 51 -2.00 -0.63 -13.36
N ASN A 52 -3.18 -1.14 -12.97
CA ASN A 52 -3.71 -0.97 -11.61
C ASN A 52 -2.94 -1.83 -10.61
N ILE A 53 -2.42 -1.20 -9.57
CA ILE A 53 -1.69 -1.85 -8.47
C ILE A 53 -2.53 -1.78 -7.21
N ASP A 54 -2.94 -2.94 -6.69
CA ASP A 54 -3.66 -3.03 -5.43
C ASP A 54 -2.76 -2.62 -4.26
N VAL A 55 -3.26 -1.68 -3.45
CA VAL A 55 -2.66 -1.23 -2.20
C VAL A 55 -3.56 -1.65 -1.05
N ALA A 56 -3.06 -2.55 -0.21
CA ALA A 56 -3.75 -3.02 0.98
C ALA A 56 -2.93 -2.74 2.23
N PHE A 57 -3.56 -2.19 3.27
CA PHE A 57 -2.87 -1.81 4.50
C PHE A 57 -3.77 -1.94 5.73
N LYS A 58 -3.16 -2.15 6.89
CA LYS A 58 -3.87 -2.23 8.18
C LYS A 58 -4.28 -0.86 8.67
N GLN A 59 -5.44 -0.77 9.32
CA GLN A 59 -5.80 0.43 10.06
C GLN A 59 -4.79 0.73 11.18
N PHE A 60 -4.56 2.02 11.44
CA PHE A 60 -3.80 2.47 12.59
C PHE A 60 -4.69 2.33 13.83
N ALA A 61 -4.44 1.29 14.63
CA ALA A 61 -5.20 0.98 15.84
C ALA A 61 -4.31 1.13 17.06
N VAL A 62 -4.28 2.35 17.62
CA VAL A 62 -3.59 2.65 18.88
C VAL A 62 -4.55 3.44 19.77
N ASP A 63 -4.64 3.03 21.04
CA ASP A 63 -5.57 3.59 22.02
C ASP A 63 -5.45 5.13 22.14
N ASP A 64 -6.59 5.80 22.28
CA ASP A 64 -6.73 7.25 22.38
C ASP A 64 -6.26 8.08 21.16
N ILE A 65 -6.21 7.45 19.98
CA ILE A 65 -5.99 8.12 18.69
C ILE A 65 -7.12 7.74 17.71
N VAL A 66 -7.69 8.75 17.05
CA VAL A 66 -8.76 8.56 16.05
C VAL A 66 -8.27 9.11 14.71
N ILE A 67 -8.08 8.20 13.76
CA ILE A 67 -7.74 8.53 12.38
C ILE A 67 -9.00 9.00 11.63
N ASP A 68 -8.82 10.04 10.81
CA ASP A 68 -9.83 10.54 9.89
C ASP A 68 -9.67 9.91 8.50
N HIS A 69 -8.44 9.92 7.98
CA HIS A 69 -8.09 9.36 6.68
C HIS A 69 -6.63 8.90 6.64
N TYR A 70 -6.28 8.22 5.56
CA TYR A 70 -4.94 7.78 5.22
C TYR A 70 -4.54 8.41 3.89
N ASP A 71 -3.43 9.14 3.89
CA ASP A 71 -2.78 9.59 2.67
C ASP A 71 -1.90 8.48 2.10
N ILE A 72 -1.97 8.28 0.78
CA ILE A 72 -1.17 7.29 0.06
C ILE A 72 -0.15 8.01 -0.80
N TYR A 73 1.13 7.72 -0.59
CA TYR A 73 2.26 8.31 -1.30
C TYR A 73 2.96 7.28 -2.18
N ILE A 74 3.29 7.68 -3.41
CA ILE A 74 4.22 6.98 -4.31
C ILE A 74 5.38 7.93 -4.62
N ASP A 75 6.61 7.50 -4.37
CA ASP A 75 7.84 8.28 -4.56
C ASP A 75 7.80 9.68 -3.92
N GLY A 76 7.20 9.77 -2.73
CA GLY A 76 7.02 11.01 -1.96
C GLY A 76 5.91 11.92 -2.49
N GLN A 77 5.18 11.54 -3.54
CA GLN A 77 4.01 12.28 -4.04
C GLN A 77 2.72 11.65 -3.55
N LYS A 78 1.82 12.46 -2.97
CA LYS A 78 0.47 12.02 -2.59
C LYS A 78 -0.34 11.70 -3.84
N VAL A 79 -0.75 10.45 -3.99
CA VAL A 79 -1.52 9.95 -5.14
C VAL A 79 -2.98 9.62 -4.80
N ASN A 80 -3.31 9.33 -3.54
CA ASN A 80 -4.66 8.96 -3.14
C ASN A 80 -4.95 9.26 -1.66
N VAL A 81 -6.23 9.29 -1.28
CA VAL A 81 -6.72 9.49 0.10
C VAL A 81 -7.81 8.46 0.40
N VAL A 82 -7.66 7.73 1.51
CA VAL A 82 -8.61 6.69 1.94
C VAL A 82 -9.18 7.07 3.30
N PHE A 83 -10.48 7.35 3.39
CA PHE A 83 -11.13 7.67 4.67
C PHE A 83 -11.24 6.43 5.56
N ALA A 84 -11.11 6.62 6.88
CA ALA A 84 -11.25 5.54 7.84
C ALA A 84 -12.71 5.04 7.90
N ASP A 85 -12.92 3.74 7.69
CA ASP A 85 -14.25 3.10 7.66
C ASP A 85 -14.48 2.08 8.79
N GLY A 86 -13.50 1.94 9.70
CA GLY A 86 -13.54 1.02 10.84
C GLY A 86 -13.16 -0.43 10.53
N LYS A 87 -12.72 -0.75 9.31
CA LYS A 87 -12.19 -2.09 8.98
C LYS A 87 -10.73 -2.25 9.39
N ASP A 88 -10.36 -3.48 9.75
CA ASP A 88 -8.97 -3.83 10.08
C ASP A 88 -7.99 -3.67 8.91
N ILE A 89 -8.48 -3.87 7.68
CA ILE A 89 -7.71 -3.72 6.44
C ILE A 89 -8.48 -2.79 5.52
N LEU A 90 -7.81 -1.70 5.13
CA LEU A 90 -8.27 -0.80 4.09
C LEU A 90 -7.59 -1.19 2.76
N LYS A 91 -8.27 -0.86 1.66
CA LYS A 91 -7.80 -1.14 0.30
C LYS A 91 -8.03 0.07 -0.59
N THR A 92 -7.12 0.26 -1.54
CA THR A 92 -7.25 1.19 -2.66
C THR A 92 -6.40 0.69 -3.82
N SER A 93 -6.33 1.43 -4.92
CA SER A 93 -5.40 1.17 -6.01
C SER A 93 -4.62 2.43 -6.39
N VAL A 94 -3.47 2.22 -7.04
CA VAL A 94 -2.67 3.24 -7.70
C VAL A 94 -2.36 2.79 -9.12
N TYR A 95 -2.28 3.70 -10.08
CA TYR A 95 -2.05 3.38 -11.49
C TYR A 95 -0.58 3.64 -11.86
N LEU A 96 0.19 2.59 -12.14
CA LEU A 96 1.62 2.67 -12.43
C LEU A 96 1.97 1.82 -13.66
N THR A 97 2.48 2.45 -14.72
CA THR A 97 2.78 1.76 -15.99
C THR A 97 4.26 1.70 -16.34
N LYS A 98 5.07 2.71 -15.96
CA LYS A 98 6.51 2.72 -16.22
C LYS A 98 7.22 1.61 -15.44
N THR A 99 8.02 0.80 -16.14
CA THR A 99 8.89 -0.23 -15.55
C THR A 99 10.00 0.41 -14.72
N ASP A 100 9.91 0.29 -13.40
CA ASP A 100 10.88 0.83 -12.44
C ASP A 100 10.66 0.22 -11.04
N TYR A 101 11.46 0.60 -10.05
CA TYR A 101 11.09 0.43 -8.64
C TYR A 101 10.36 1.68 -8.12
N TYR A 102 9.51 1.47 -7.11
CA TYR A 102 8.67 2.51 -6.51
C TYR A 102 8.68 2.43 -4.98
N GLN A 103 8.48 3.58 -4.34
CA GLN A 103 8.39 3.74 -2.90
C GLN A 103 6.95 4.06 -2.48
N LEU A 104 6.26 3.09 -1.89
CA LEU A 104 4.93 3.28 -1.29
C LEU A 104 5.05 3.65 0.19
N GLN A 105 4.31 4.66 0.61
CA GLN A 105 4.12 5.01 2.02
C GLN A 105 2.65 5.29 2.30
N VAL A 106 2.18 4.88 3.48
CA VAL A 106 0.84 5.18 4.00
C VAL A 106 1.00 6.06 5.23
N VAL A 107 0.37 7.22 5.23
CA VAL A 107 0.38 8.15 6.37
C VAL A 107 -1.02 8.22 6.95
N ALA A 108 -1.18 7.83 8.20
CA ALA A 108 -2.43 7.93 8.94
C ALA A 108 -2.57 9.35 9.52
N VAL A 109 -3.71 10.00 9.25
CA VAL A 109 -3.95 11.41 9.58
C VAL A 109 -5.14 11.57 10.51
N THR A 110 -4.96 12.26 11.64
CA THR A 110 -6.03 12.57 12.60
C THR A 110 -6.82 13.82 12.20
N LYS A 111 -7.96 14.07 12.86
CA LYS A 111 -8.81 15.26 12.62
C LYS A 111 -8.15 16.59 12.97
N ASP A 112 -7.11 16.57 13.81
CA ASP A 112 -6.28 17.72 14.17
C ASP A 112 -4.96 17.77 13.37
N ASN A 113 -4.84 16.96 12.31
CA ASN A 113 -3.71 16.89 11.37
C ASN A 113 -2.37 16.43 12.00
N HIS A 114 -2.42 15.51 12.97
CA HIS A 114 -1.24 14.73 13.34
C HIS A 114 -1.05 13.58 12.33
N GLU A 115 0.19 13.39 11.91
CA GLU A 115 0.58 12.41 10.88
C GLU A 115 1.43 11.29 11.49
N PHE A 116 1.09 10.05 11.16
CA PHE A 116 1.84 8.84 11.53
C PHE A 116 2.16 8.04 10.28
N SER A 117 3.44 7.90 9.94
CA SER A 117 3.85 7.24 8.70
C SER A 117 4.11 5.75 8.90
N SER A 118 3.81 4.97 7.87
CA SER A 118 4.42 3.66 7.71
C SER A 118 5.92 3.80 7.38
N ASN A 119 6.63 2.68 7.51
CA ASN A 119 7.87 2.50 6.75
C ASN A 119 7.60 2.69 5.24
N ILE A 120 8.62 3.07 4.48
CA ILE A 120 8.56 3.12 3.03
C ILE A 120 8.73 1.69 2.50
N ARG A 121 7.68 1.16 1.88
CA ARG A 121 7.64 -0.13 1.17
C ARG A 121 8.22 0.04 -0.22
N LYS A 122 9.27 -0.73 -0.54
CA LYS A 122 9.88 -0.73 -1.89
C LYS A 122 9.42 -1.97 -2.67
N PHE A 123 8.93 -1.74 -3.87
CA PHE A 123 8.42 -2.77 -4.78
C PHE A 123 8.75 -2.38 -6.24
N GLN A 124 8.46 -3.26 -7.19
CA GLN A 124 8.85 -3.11 -8.60
C GLN A 124 7.64 -3.25 -9.52
N ILE A 125 7.64 -2.50 -10.62
CA ILE A 125 6.66 -2.60 -11.72
C ILE A 125 7.38 -3.06 -12.98
N CYS A 126 6.77 -3.97 -13.74
CA CYS A 126 7.28 -4.41 -15.04
C CYS A 126 6.14 -4.70 -16.03
N LYS A 127 6.26 -4.22 -17.27
CA LYS A 127 5.29 -4.48 -18.35
C LYS A 127 5.39 -5.90 -18.93
N LYS A 128 6.59 -6.48 -18.90
CA LYS A 128 6.94 -7.75 -19.54
C LYS A 128 6.20 -8.92 -18.93
N GLY A 129 5.43 -9.62 -19.76
CA GLY A 129 4.82 -10.90 -19.47
C GLY A 129 5.36 -12.02 -20.34
N LEU A 130 4.68 -13.16 -20.28
CA LEU A 130 4.93 -14.33 -21.12
C LEU A 130 3.60 -15.00 -21.49
N ASN A 131 3.49 -15.52 -22.71
CA ASN A 131 2.44 -16.49 -23.05
C ASN A 131 3.01 -17.91 -22.99
N ILE A 132 2.23 -18.83 -22.42
CA ILE A 132 2.70 -20.16 -22.02
C ILE A 132 1.72 -21.21 -22.53
N ASP A 133 2.18 -22.10 -23.41
CA ASP A 133 1.38 -23.22 -23.87
C ASP A 133 1.42 -24.37 -22.86
N ASP A 134 0.25 -24.74 -22.33
CA ASP A 134 0.10 -25.84 -21.38
C ASP A 134 0.47 -27.22 -21.96
N LYS A 135 0.67 -27.33 -23.29
CA LYS A 135 1.24 -28.55 -23.92
C LYS A 135 2.64 -28.91 -23.38
N ALA A 136 3.37 -27.96 -22.80
CA ALA A 136 4.64 -28.18 -22.10
C ALA A 136 4.47 -28.79 -20.68
N VAL A 137 3.68 -29.87 -20.56
CA VAL A 137 3.06 -30.38 -19.31
C VAL A 137 4.05 -30.72 -18.16
N ASN A 138 5.35 -30.92 -18.42
CA ASN A 138 6.30 -31.43 -17.41
C ASN A 138 7.57 -30.58 -17.22
N THR A 139 7.63 -29.40 -17.84
CA THR A 139 8.88 -28.66 -17.96
C THR A 139 8.73 -27.26 -17.35
N PRO A 140 9.44 -26.93 -16.26
CA PRO A 140 9.35 -25.62 -15.63
C PRO A 140 9.78 -24.53 -16.60
N VAL A 141 8.88 -23.56 -16.85
CA VAL A 141 9.18 -22.42 -17.71
C VAL A 141 10.28 -21.59 -17.08
N ALA A 142 11.32 -21.28 -17.86
CA ALA A 142 12.47 -20.53 -17.38
C ALA A 142 12.09 -19.07 -17.10
N ASN A 143 12.20 -18.64 -15.84
CA ASN A 143 11.95 -17.27 -15.39
C ASN A 143 12.67 -16.23 -16.30
N MET A 144 11.88 -15.39 -16.97
CA MET A 144 12.26 -14.32 -17.90
C MET A 144 12.35 -12.94 -17.23
N GLN A 145 12.19 -12.84 -15.91
CA GLN A 145 11.92 -11.59 -15.16
C GLN A 145 10.59 -10.94 -15.57
N GLU A 146 9.61 -11.79 -15.84
CA GLU A 146 8.22 -11.47 -16.16
C GLU A 146 7.37 -11.33 -14.90
N SER A 147 6.43 -10.39 -14.91
CA SER A 147 5.56 -10.06 -13.78
C SER A 147 4.16 -10.70 -13.87
N TRP A 148 3.77 -11.12 -15.07
CA TRP A 148 2.48 -11.74 -15.37
C TRP A 148 2.59 -12.76 -16.51
N TYR A 149 1.57 -13.61 -16.65
CA TYR A 149 1.44 -14.52 -17.79
C TYR A 149 -0.03 -14.85 -18.11
N TYR A 150 -0.26 -15.41 -19.29
CA TYR A 150 -1.52 -16.09 -19.66
C TYR A 150 -1.22 -17.32 -20.53
N ASN A 151 -2.21 -18.19 -20.72
CA ASN A 151 -2.08 -19.49 -21.40
C ASN A 151 -3.27 -19.81 -22.32
N TRP A 152 -3.97 -18.78 -22.81
CA TRP A 152 -5.22 -18.88 -23.59
C TRP A 152 -6.38 -19.61 -22.87
N SER A 153 -6.26 -19.86 -21.56
CA SER A 153 -7.28 -20.52 -20.73
C SER A 153 -7.75 -19.61 -19.59
N TYR A 154 -8.84 -20.00 -18.94
CA TYR A 154 -9.31 -19.40 -17.68
C TYR A 154 -8.70 -20.07 -16.44
N THR A 155 -7.95 -21.17 -16.59
CA THR A 155 -7.23 -21.86 -15.51
C THR A 155 -5.72 -21.67 -15.61
N PRO A 156 -5.00 -21.41 -14.51
CA PRO A 156 -3.55 -21.21 -14.52
C PRO A 156 -2.78 -22.49 -14.87
N SER A 157 -1.66 -22.30 -15.58
CA SER A 157 -0.68 -23.34 -15.91
C SER A 157 -0.06 -23.99 -14.67
N THR A 158 0.12 -25.31 -14.68
CA THR A 158 0.66 -26.08 -13.54
C THR A 158 2.20 -26.12 -13.51
N ASN A 159 2.87 -25.73 -14.59
CA ASN A 159 4.33 -25.75 -14.77
C ASN A 159 5.02 -24.39 -14.46
N VAL A 160 4.24 -23.35 -14.14
CA VAL A 160 4.76 -22.01 -13.82
C VAL A 160 5.24 -21.95 -12.38
N THR A 161 6.42 -21.35 -12.16
CA THR A 161 7.07 -21.27 -10.85
C THR A 161 7.29 -19.83 -10.37
N GLY A 162 7.22 -19.65 -9.04
CA GLY A 162 7.29 -18.34 -8.38
C GLY A 162 5.96 -17.58 -8.40
N SER A 163 5.91 -16.45 -7.69
CA SER A 163 4.75 -15.55 -7.72
C SER A 163 4.75 -14.73 -9.01
N LYS A 164 3.69 -14.83 -9.80
CA LYS A 164 3.38 -14.06 -11.02
C LYS A 164 1.87 -13.92 -11.10
N GLU A 165 1.36 -12.81 -11.63
CA GLU A 165 -0.07 -12.71 -11.90
C GLU A 165 -0.44 -13.62 -13.09
N PHE A 166 -1.41 -14.51 -12.89
CA PHE A 166 -2.07 -15.20 -13.99
C PHE A 166 -3.27 -14.38 -14.44
N VAL A 167 -3.38 -14.09 -15.74
CA VAL A 167 -4.55 -13.43 -16.31
C VAL A 167 -5.39 -14.44 -17.09
N PRO A 168 -6.62 -14.76 -16.63
CA PRO A 168 -7.52 -15.67 -17.35
C PRO A 168 -7.98 -15.08 -18.68
N MET A 169 -8.21 -15.95 -19.66
CA MET A 169 -8.79 -15.63 -20.97
C MET A 169 -10.06 -16.47 -21.22
N ILE A 170 -11.10 -15.82 -21.76
CA ILE A 170 -12.21 -16.53 -22.41
C ILE A 170 -11.88 -16.62 -23.90
N TRP A 171 -11.28 -17.72 -24.32
CA TRP A 171 -10.79 -17.88 -25.70
C TRP A 171 -11.94 -17.78 -26.72
N ASP A 172 -13.05 -18.50 -26.49
CA ASP A 172 -14.25 -18.53 -27.33
C ASP A 172 -15.57 -18.58 -26.51
N GLU A 173 -16.69 -18.71 -27.22
CA GLU A 173 -18.02 -18.81 -26.59
C GLU A 173 -18.24 -20.10 -25.77
N ASN A 174 -17.43 -21.16 -25.95
CA ASN A 174 -17.54 -22.40 -25.19
C ASN A 174 -17.12 -22.22 -23.71
N SER A 175 -16.25 -21.24 -23.45
CA SER A 175 -15.71 -20.97 -22.10
C SER A 175 -16.57 -19.99 -21.27
N LEU A 176 -17.63 -19.39 -21.85
CA LEU A 176 -18.41 -18.32 -21.22
C LEU A 176 -19.04 -18.67 -19.87
N SER A 177 -19.40 -19.94 -19.64
CA SER A 177 -20.00 -20.38 -18.38
C SER A 177 -19.07 -20.23 -17.17
N TRP A 178 -17.76 -20.05 -17.39
CA TRP A 178 -16.82 -19.76 -16.32
C TRP A 178 -17.01 -18.36 -15.73
N LEU A 179 -17.46 -17.37 -16.52
CA LEU A 179 -17.71 -16.00 -16.08
C LEU A 179 -18.80 -15.89 -14.98
N GLU A 180 -19.68 -16.89 -14.89
CA GLU A 180 -20.75 -16.97 -13.89
C GLU A 180 -20.35 -17.84 -12.67
N SER A 181 -19.09 -18.28 -12.59
CA SER A 181 -18.61 -19.17 -11.52
C SER A 181 -17.95 -18.42 -10.35
N ASP A 182 -18.04 -19.00 -9.15
CA ASP A 182 -17.37 -18.46 -7.94
C ASP A 182 -15.84 -18.35 -8.08
N GLN A 183 -15.22 -19.01 -9.08
CA GLN A 183 -13.78 -18.95 -9.32
C GLN A 183 -13.32 -17.56 -9.80
N VAL A 184 -14.19 -16.81 -10.46
CA VAL A 184 -13.93 -15.48 -11.02
C VAL A 184 -13.45 -14.51 -9.94
N ALA A 185 -13.99 -14.62 -8.71
CA ALA A 185 -13.65 -13.76 -7.58
C ALA A 185 -12.20 -13.91 -7.06
N ASN A 186 -11.40 -14.85 -7.60
CA ASN A 186 -9.98 -14.98 -7.28
C ASN A 186 -9.07 -14.15 -8.20
N TYR A 187 -9.64 -13.45 -9.18
CA TYR A 187 -8.92 -12.67 -10.19
C TYR A 187 -9.25 -11.17 -10.08
N THR A 188 -8.45 -10.35 -10.74
CA THR A 188 -8.60 -8.88 -10.83
C THR A 188 -8.91 -8.42 -12.25
N THR A 189 -8.50 -9.20 -13.25
CA THR A 189 -8.43 -8.82 -14.66
C THR A 189 -8.75 -10.04 -15.54
N ILE A 190 -9.31 -9.82 -16.73
CA ILE A 190 -9.66 -10.88 -17.69
C ILE A 190 -9.42 -10.44 -19.14
N LEU A 191 -9.01 -11.37 -19.99
CA LEU A 191 -8.88 -11.19 -21.44
C LEU A 191 -10.13 -11.74 -22.16
N GLY A 192 -10.64 -10.98 -23.13
CA GLY A 192 -11.73 -11.39 -24.02
C GLY A 192 -11.31 -12.40 -25.10
N PHE A 193 -12.19 -12.59 -26.09
CA PHE A 193 -12.03 -13.60 -27.14
C PHE A 193 -10.75 -13.47 -27.96
N ASN A 194 -10.18 -14.61 -28.34
CA ASN A 194 -8.94 -14.72 -29.09
C ASN A 194 -9.19 -14.81 -30.60
N GLU A 195 -8.78 -13.77 -31.32
CA GLU A 195 -8.87 -13.66 -32.78
C GLU A 195 -10.25 -14.04 -33.34
N PRO A 196 -11.35 -13.44 -32.84
CA PRO A 196 -12.71 -13.77 -33.27
C PRO A 196 -12.95 -13.51 -34.76
N ASP A 197 -12.10 -12.68 -35.39
CA ASP A 197 -12.08 -12.38 -36.81
C ASP A 197 -11.54 -13.53 -37.70
N LEU A 198 -10.91 -14.55 -37.12
CA LEU A 198 -10.32 -15.68 -37.86
C LEU A 198 -11.13 -16.99 -37.70
N THR A 199 -11.36 -17.67 -38.83
CA THR A 199 -12.19 -18.89 -38.91
C THR A 199 -11.58 -20.13 -38.22
N ASN A 200 -10.29 -20.08 -37.91
CA ASN A 200 -9.53 -21.14 -37.23
C ASN A 200 -9.20 -20.81 -35.78
N GLN A 201 -9.75 -19.72 -35.25
CA GLN A 201 -9.62 -19.25 -33.87
C GLN A 201 -11.03 -19.19 -33.25
N ALA A 202 -11.36 -18.19 -32.42
CA ALA A 202 -12.68 -18.10 -31.79
C ALA A 202 -13.85 -17.95 -32.79
N ASN A 203 -13.60 -17.42 -34.00
CA ASN A 203 -14.55 -17.41 -35.13
C ASN A 203 -15.96 -16.88 -34.77
N LEU A 204 -16.03 -15.66 -34.23
CA LEU A 204 -17.28 -15.01 -33.81
C LEU A 204 -17.58 -13.80 -34.69
N SER A 205 -18.84 -13.63 -35.09
CA SER A 205 -19.28 -12.34 -35.64
C SER A 205 -19.24 -11.25 -34.57
N VAL A 206 -19.10 -10.00 -35.00
CA VAL A 206 -19.13 -8.82 -34.12
C VAL A 206 -20.38 -8.80 -33.23
N LEU A 207 -21.55 -9.15 -33.79
CA LEU A 207 -22.80 -9.20 -33.04
C LEU A 207 -22.84 -10.31 -31.98
N GLN A 208 -22.22 -11.48 -32.24
CA GLN A 208 -22.08 -12.52 -31.21
C GLN A 208 -21.20 -12.04 -30.07
N ALA A 209 -19.99 -11.56 -30.37
CA ALA A 209 -19.05 -11.08 -29.36
C ALA A 209 -19.63 -9.92 -28.53
N ALA A 210 -20.31 -8.97 -29.18
CA ALA A 210 -21.00 -7.88 -28.50
C ALA A 210 -22.16 -8.37 -27.61
N SER A 211 -22.90 -9.40 -28.03
CA SER A 211 -24.00 -9.97 -27.22
C SER A 211 -23.54 -10.66 -25.94
N TYR A 212 -22.25 -11.01 -25.85
CA TYR A 212 -21.64 -11.61 -24.66
C TYR A 212 -20.98 -10.59 -23.71
N GLN A 213 -20.89 -9.30 -24.08
CA GLN A 213 -20.21 -8.27 -23.28
C GLN A 213 -20.77 -8.16 -21.84
N ASP A 214 -22.09 -8.22 -21.69
CA ASP A 214 -22.79 -8.20 -20.39
C ASP A 214 -22.32 -9.30 -19.42
N LEU A 215 -21.78 -10.42 -19.92
CA LEU A 215 -21.25 -11.50 -19.07
C LEU A 215 -19.91 -11.10 -18.47
N PHE A 216 -19.05 -10.43 -19.23
CA PHE A 216 -17.79 -9.87 -18.72
C PHE A 216 -18.07 -8.75 -17.72
N THR A 217 -18.94 -7.80 -18.04
CA THR A 217 -19.28 -6.66 -17.15
C THR A 217 -19.82 -7.12 -15.79
N LYS A 218 -20.59 -8.21 -15.74
CA LYS A 218 -21.11 -8.79 -14.48
C LYS A 218 -20.05 -9.36 -13.55
N THR A 219 -18.85 -9.69 -14.05
CA THR A 219 -17.78 -10.22 -13.21
C THR A 219 -17.21 -9.20 -12.23
N GLY A 220 -17.29 -7.90 -12.56
CA GLY A 220 -16.60 -6.85 -11.83
C GLY A 220 -15.07 -6.90 -11.93
N LEU A 221 -14.52 -7.79 -12.78
CA LEU A 221 -13.11 -7.78 -13.14
C LEU A 221 -12.81 -6.62 -14.09
N ARG A 222 -11.53 -6.29 -14.22
CA ARG A 222 -11.03 -5.40 -15.26
C ARG A 222 -11.03 -6.11 -16.62
N ILE A 223 -11.68 -5.55 -17.63
CA ILE A 223 -12.00 -6.24 -18.89
C ILE A 223 -11.08 -5.78 -20.03
N GLY A 224 -10.35 -6.74 -20.60
CA GLY A 224 -9.75 -6.61 -21.93
C GLY A 224 -10.79 -6.94 -23.01
N SER A 225 -10.89 -6.12 -24.05
CA SER A 225 -11.71 -6.47 -25.24
C SER A 225 -11.23 -7.78 -25.89
N PRO A 226 -11.97 -8.32 -26.87
CA PRO A 226 -11.40 -9.32 -27.78
C PRO A 226 -10.10 -8.81 -28.42
N ALA A 227 -9.13 -9.72 -28.63
CA ALA A 227 -7.89 -9.43 -29.35
C ALA A 227 -8.05 -9.91 -30.79
N THR A 228 -8.13 -9.01 -31.77
CA THR A 228 -8.19 -9.39 -33.19
C THR A 228 -6.81 -9.64 -33.77
N SER A 229 -6.73 -10.41 -34.87
CA SER A 229 -5.46 -10.75 -35.55
C SER A 229 -4.64 -9.55 -36.04
N TYR A 230 -5.28 -8.37 -36.11
CA TYR A 230 -4.63 -7.07 -36.24
C TYR A 230 -5.47 -6.00 -35.51
N PRO A 231 -4.86 -5.05 -34.76
CA PRO A 231 -5.57 -4.15 -33.83
C PRO A 231 -6.60 -3.21 -34.46
N THR A 232 -6.43 -2.85 -35.73
CA THR A 232 -7.27 -1.85 -36.41
C THR A 232 -8.03 -2.43 -37.62
N ASN A 233 -8.23 -3.75 -37.65
CA ASN A 233 -9.01 -4.40 -38.70
C ASN A 233 -10.51 -3.97 -38.69
N GLU A 234 -11.25 -4.35 -39.73
CA GLU A 234 -12.67 -3.99 -39.88
C GLU A 234 -13.53 -4.53 -38.73
N TRP A 235 -13.27 -5.77 -38.29
CA TRP A 235 -13.98 -6.42 -37.19
C TRP A 235 -13.88 -5.61 -35.89
N TYR A 236 -12.68 -5.19 -35.49
CA TYR A 236 -12.47 -4.42 -34.26
C TYR A 236 -13.11 -3.03 -34.35
N GLN A 237 -13.01 -2.40 -35.51
CA GLN A 237 -13.64 -1.11 -35.77
C GLN A 237 -15.18 -1.18 -35.80
N GLU A 238 -15.79 -2.31 -36.13
CA GLU A 238 -17.24 -2.51 -36.03
C GLU A 238 -17.65 -2.88 -34.59
N TYR A 239 -16.88 -3.74 -33.91
CA TYR A 239 -17.09 -4.10 -32.51
C TYR A 239 -17.07 -2.89 -31.58
N GLY A 240 -16.04 -2.03 -31.68
CA GLY A 240 -15.95 -0.80 -30.90
C GLY A 240 -16.99 0.29 -31.23
N LYS A 241 -17.81 0.10 -32.27
CA LYS A 241 -19.01 0.90 -32.57
C LYS A 241 -20.31 0.23 -32.08
N THR A 242 -20.24 -1.05 -31.77
CA THR A 242 -21.38 -1.91 -31.40
C THR A 242 -21.51 -2.05 -29.88
N VAL A 243 -20.39 -2.15 -29.15
CA VAL A 243 -20.38 -2.15 -27.69
C VAL A 243 -20.21 -0.75 -27.11
N ASN A 244 -20.60 -0.59 -25.85
CA ASN A 244 -20.22 0.57 -25.06
C ASN A 244 -18.74 0.43 -24.64
N MET A 245 -17.86 1.25 -25.19
CA MET A 245 -16.43 1.19 -24.86
C MET A 245 -16.11 1.60 -23.42
N ASP A 246 -17.04 2.16 -22.64
CA ASP A 246 -16.84 2.38 -21.21
C ASP A 246 -16.90 1.07 -20.39
N ASP A 247 -17.48 0.00 -20.93
CA ASP A 247 -17.47 -1.36 -20.34
C ASP A 247 -16.19 -2.16 -20.69
N ILE A 248 -15.20 -1.50 -21.31
CA ILE A 248 -13.89 -2.05 -21.70
C ILE A 248 -12.79 -1.23 -21.01
N ASP A 249 -11.94 -1.87 -20.22
CA ASP A 249 -10.89 -1.20 -19.45
C ASP A 249 -9.54 -1.09 -20.19
N PHE A 250 -9.26 -2.02 -21.11
CA PHE A 250 -8.05 -2.03 -21.93
C PHE A 250 -8.26 -2.83 -23.22
N ILE A 251 -7.35 -2.66 -24.17
CA ILE A 251 -7.40 -3.35 -25.47
C ILE A 251 -6.18 -4.27 -25.62
N PRO A 252 -6.35 -5.60 -25.59
CA PRO A 252 -5.32 -6.53 -26.00
C PRO A 252 -5.15 -6.53 -27.53
N VAL A 253 -3.91 -6.63 -28.01
CA VAL A 253 -3.57 -6.59 -29.45
C VAL A 253 -2.60 -7.69 -29.85
N HIS A 254 -2.83 -8.26 -31.03
CA HIS A 254 -1.92 -9.18 -31.70
C HIS A 254 -1.28 -8.47 -32.91
N ILE A 255 0.05 -8.55 -33.05
CA ILE A 255 0.75 -8.04 -34.25
C ILE A 255 1.87 -8.99 -34.66
N TYR A 256 1.68 -9.63 -35.82
CA TYR A 256 2.69 -10.47 -36.47
C TYR A 256 3.06 -9.89 -37.84
N TYR A 257 4.35 -9.74 -38.10
CA TYR A 257 4.87 -9.39 -39.42
C TYR A 257 5.61 -10.57 -40.06
N ASP A 258 5.62 -10.62 -41.39
CA ASP A 258 6.34 -11.63 -42.17
C ASP A 258 7.83 -11.27 -42.38
N TRP A 259 8.25 -10.11 -41.85
CA TRP A 259 9.61 -9.58 -41.95
C TRP A 259 9.96 -8.74 -40.71
N ALA A 260 11.24 -8.72 -40.32
CA ALA A 260 11.75 -8.13 -39.08
C ALA A 260 12.95 -7.17 -39.29
N GLY A 261 13.06 -6.59 -40.49
CA GLY A 261 14.17 -5.70 -40.84
C GLY A 261 13.92 -4.22 -40.56
N GLU A 262 14.73 -3.37 -41.19
CA GLU A 262 14.78 -1.93 -40.96
C GLU A 262 13.41 -1.26 -41.12
N GLY A 263 13.00 -0.49 -40.10
CA GLY A 263 11.73 0.22 -40.06
C GLY A 263 10.54 -0.60 -39.53
N MET A 264 10.62 -1.93 -39.42
CA MET A 264 9.46 -2.71 -38.99
C MET A 264 9.08 -2.49 -37.52
N ALA A 265 10.06 -2.28 -36.63
CA ALA A 265 9.78 -1.93 -35.24
C ALA A 265 9.04 -0.59 -35.13
N GLN A 266 9.33 0.37 -36.01
CA GLN A 266 8.59 1.63 -36.08
C GLN A 266 7.14 1.40 -36.56
N ALA A 267 6.92 0.60 -37.60
CA ALA A 267 5.57 0.26 -38.09
C ALA A 267 4.73 -0.50 -37.05
N PHE A 268 5.35 -1.39 -36.26
CA PHE A 268 4.72 -2.02 -35.09
C PHE A 268 4.24 -0.98 -34.06
N LEU A 269 5.11 -0.04 -33.68
CA LEU A 269 4.80 0.99 -32.70
C LEU A 269 3.75 2.00 -33.22
N GLU A 270 3.77 2.34 -34.50
CA GLU A 270 2.77 3.21 -35.14
C GLU A 270 1.37 2.58 -35.17
N ALA A 271 1.25 1.25 -35.29
CA ALA A 271 -0.03 0.56 -35.20
C ALA A 271 -0.63 0.66 -33.78
N ILE A 272 0.22 0.53 -32.75
CA ILE A 272 -0.17 0.70 -31.34
C ILE A 272 -0.58 2.15 -31.07
N ASP A 273 0.18 3.12 -31.57
CA ASP A 273 -0.14 4.54 -31.42
C ASP A 273 -1.46 4.90 -32.10
N THR A 274 -1.70 4.37 -33.30
CA THR A 274 -2.95 4.53 -34.04
C THR A 274 -4.14 4.00 -33.25
N LEU A 275 -4.03 2.81 -32.67
CA LEU A 275 -5.09 2.24 -31.83
C LEU A 275 -5.35 3.12 -30.59
N TYR A 276 -4.28 3.59 -29.92
CA TYR A 276 -4.44 4.47 -28.75
C TYR A 276 -5.12 5.79 -29.11
N GLN A 277 -4.85 6.36 -30.29
CA GLN A 277 -5.54 7.57 -30.77
C GLN A 277 -7.00 7.34 -31.16
N LEU A 278 -7.41 6.10 -31.49
CA LEU A 278 -8.79 5.78 -31.85
C LEU A 278 -9.70 5.60 -30.62
N TYR A 279 -9.18 5.00 -29.54
CA TYR A 279 -9.99 4.59 -28.39
C TYR A 279 -9.58 5.20 -27.05
N HIS A 280 -8.36 5.74 -26.94
CA HIS A 280 -7.77 6.29 -25.71
C HIS A 280 -7.82 5.34 -24.49
N LYS A 281 -7.90 4.03 -24.74
CA LYS A 281 -7.81 2.98 -23.72
C LYS A 281 -6.35 2.51 -23.57
N PRO A 282 -5.93 2.05 -22.37
CA PRO A 282 -4.67 1.35 -22.21
C PRO A 282 -4.55 0.14 -23.15
N ILE A 283 -3.34 -0.14 -23.61
CA ILE A 283 -3.04 -1.22 -24.55
C ILE A 283 -2.22 -2.30 -23.85
N TRP A 284 -2.61 -3.55 -24.09
CA TRP A 284 -1.80 -4.72 -23.78
C TRP A 284 -1.38 -5.36 -25.11
N VAL A 285 -0.09 -5.51 -25.37
CA VAL A 285 0.36 -6.33 -26.50
C VAL A 285 0.36 -7.78 -26.05
N SER A 286 -0.81 -8.42 -26.03
CA SER A 286 -0.93 -9.82 -25.61
C SER A 286 -0.04 -10.72 -26.47
N GLU A 287 0.07 -10.43 -27.77
CA GLU A 287 0.97 -11.15 -28.67
C GLU A 287 1.69 -10.22 -29.64
N PHE A 288 3.01 -10.38 -29.74
CA PHE A 288 3.74 -9.91 -30.92
C PHE A 288 4.89 -10.85 -31.28
N GLY A 289 5.21 -10.89 -32.57
CA GLY A 289 6.26 -11.75 -33.10
C GLY A 289 6.49 -11.51 -34.59
N VAL A 290 7.25 -12.40 -35.22
CA VAL A 290 7.42 -12.44 -36.67
C VAL A 290 7.36 -13.89 -37.17
N ALA A 291 6.66 -14.12 -38.27
CA ALA A 291 6.38 -15.48 -38.74
C ALA A 291 6.49 -15.55 -40.27
N ASN A 292 7.47 -16.31 -40.75
CA ASN A 292 7.72 -16.52 -42.18
C ASN A 292 8.55 -17.79 -42.36
N SER A 293 8.01 -18.80 -43.04
CA SER A 293 8.69 -20.10 -43.18
C SER A 293 10.04 -20.05 -43.90
N GLY A 294 10.27 -19.04 -44.74
CA GLY A 294 11.54 -18.82 -45.42
C GLY A 294 12.59 -18.09 -44.58
N LEU A 295 12.17 -17.21 -43.68
CA LEU A 295 13.06 -16.31 -42.92
C LEU A 295 13.22 -16.68 -41.44
N TYR A 296 12.15 -17.18 -40.79
CA TYR A 296 12.06 -17.38 -39.35
C TYR A 296 11.58 -18.78 -38.93
N GLY A 297 11.12 -19.62 -39.86
CA GLY A 297 10.78 -21.03 -39.59
C GLY A 297 11.98 -21.87 -39.13
N ALA A 298 11.74 -23.03 -38.53
CA ALA A 298 12.78 -23.89 -37.94
C ALA A 298 13.92 -24.28 -38.91
N ASN A 299 13.64 -24.35 -40.22
CA ASN A 299 14.62 -24.69 -41.26
C ASN A 299 15.32 -23.47 -41.90
N SER A 300 15.03 -22.25 -41.45
CA SER A 300 15.65 -21.00 -41.94
C SER A 300 17.09 -20.81 -41.42
N ASN A 301 17.82 -19.86 -42.03
CA ASN A 301 19.18 -19.52 -41.63
C ASN A 301 19.20 -18.83 -40.25
N TYR A 302 19.79 -19.49 -39.25
CA TYR A 302 19.84 -18.99 -37.86
C TYR A 302 20.50 -17.60 -37.74
N ASP A 303 21.67 -17.39 -38.34
CA ASP A 303 22.44 -16.15 -38.17
C ASP A 303 21.71 -14.95 -38.78
N GLU A 304 21.06 -15.16 -39.92
CA GLU A 304 20.26 -14.13 -40.60
C GLU A 304 18.96 -13.83 -39.84
N ALA A 305 18.23 -14.87 -39.45
CA ALA A 305 17.01 -14.76 -38.66
C ALA A 305 17.28 -14.04 -37.34
N TYR A 306 18.22 -14.54 -36.54
CA TYR A 306 18.55 -14.01 -35.23
C TYR A 306 19.02 -12.56 -35.29
N LYS A 307 19.80 -12.16 -36.31
CA LYS A 307 20.22 -10.76 -36.50
C LYS A 307 19.04 -9.82 -36.69
N GLN A 308 18.05 -10.20 -37.49
CA GLN A 308 16.85 -9.39 -37.73
C GLN A 308 15.96 -9.37 -36.47
N ILE A 309 15.57 -10.54 -35.98
CA ILE A 309 14.68 -10.70 -34.81
C ILE A 309 15.25 -10.01 -33.57
N SER A 310 16.55 -10.16 -33.28
CA SER A 310 17.18 -9.53 -32.10
C SER A 310 17.33 -8.00 -32.21
N THR A 311 17.23 -7.43 -33.40
CA THR A 311 17.18 -5.97 -33.60
C THR A 311 15.75 -5.49 -33.40
N TYR A 312 14.79 -6.11 -34.11
CA TYR A 312 13.36 -5.85 -33.98
C TYR A 312 12.89 -5.95 -32.53
N LEU A 313 13.26 -6.99 -31.79
CA LEU A 313 12.88 -7.20 -30.39
C LEU A 313 13.39 -6.09 -29.45
N LYS A 314 14.61 -5.58 -29.67
CA LYS A 314 15.16 -4.48 -28.84
C LYS A 314 14.43 -3.18 -29.10
N GLU A 315 14.18 -2.88 -30.37
CA GLU A 315 13.52 -1.63 -30.79
C GLU A 315 12.05 -1.61 -30.38
N THR A 316 11.33 -2.72 -30.56
CA THR A 316 9.93 -2.82 -30.12
C THR A 316 9.81 -2.74 -28.60
N ILE A 317 10.59 -3.51 -27.82
CA ILE A 317 10.54 -3.43 -26.35
C ILE A 317 10.91 -2.03 -25.85
N ALA A 318 11.96 -1.40 -26.38
CA ALA A 318 12.31 -0.03 -25.99
C ALA A 318 11.17 0.97 -26.31
N GLY A 319 10.48 0.79 -27.43
CA GLY A 319 9.32 1.59 -27.81
C GLY A 319 8.08 1.33 -26.95
N LEU A 320 7.83 0.09 -26.52
CA LEU A 320 6.74 -0.28 -25.61
C LEU A 320 6.97 0.25 -24.20
N GLU A 321 8.20 0.17 -23.69
CA GLU A 321 8.56 0.75 -22.39
C GLU A 321 8.37 2.27 -22.36
N ALA A 322 8.73 2.96 -23.46
CA ALA A 322 8.59 4.41 -23.59
C ALA A 322 7.15 4.94 -23.75
N ARG A 323 6.12 4.07 -23.76
CA ARG A 323 4.71 4.45 -23.96
C ARG A 323 3.89 4.23 -22.68
N ASP A 324 3.50 5.32 -22.02
CA ASP A 324 2.76 5.24 -20.74
C ASP A 324 1.38 4.56 -20.86
N TYR A 325 0.78 4.58 -22.05
CA TYR A 325 -0.48 3.89 -22.37
C TYR A 325 -0.32 2.41 -22.74
N VAL A 326 0.91 1.93 -22.93
CA VAL A 326 1.18 0.48 -23.00
C VAL A 326 1.45 0.01 -21.59
N GLU A 327 0.56 -0.82 -21.05
CA GLU A 327 0.73 -1.38 -19.70
C GLU A 327 1.52 -2.67 -19.73
N ARG A 328 1.27 -3.53 -20.72
CA ARG A 328 1.78 -4.90 -20.71
C ARG A 328 2.11 -5.40 -22.11
N TYR A 329 3.07 -6.32 -22.21
CA TYR A 329 3.38 -7.00 -23.47
C TYR A 329 3.86 -8.43 -23.27
N THR A 330 3.63 -9.33 -24.22
CA THR A 330 4.30 -10.64 -24.31
C THR A 330 4.77 -10.92 -25.74
N TRP A 331 6.01 -11.37 -25.88
CA TRP A 331 6.49 -11.95 -27.15
C TRP A 331 5.90 -13.36 -27.31
N PHE A 332 5.38 -13.68 -28.49
CA PHE A 332 4.80 -14.99 -28.74
C PHE A 332 5.86 -16.08 -28.89
N ASN A 333 5.82 -17.05 -27.99
CA ASN A 333 6.74 -18.18 -27.97
C ASN A 333 6.28 -19.32 -28.88
N PHE A 334 6.64 -19.25 -30.16
CA PHE A 334 6.57 -20.42 -31.05
C PHE A 334 7.42 -21.59 -30.50
N ASP A 335 7.04 -22.82 -30.84
CA ASP A 335 7.92 -24.00 -30.73
C ASP A 335 9.16 -23.82 -31.62
N ASP A 336 10.31 -24.35 -31.19
CA ASP A 336 11.58 -24.19 -31.90
C ASP A 336 11.67 -25.00 -33.21
N ASP A 337 10.80 -26.01 -33.36
CA ASP A 337 10.57 -26.76 -34.59
C ASP A 337 9.43 -26.21 -35.48
N ASP A 338 8.76 -25.11 -35.08
CA ASP A 338 7.66 -24.54 -35.87
C ASP A 338 8.09 -24.08 -37.27
N VAL A 339 7.26 -24.42 -38.25
CA VAL A 339 7.56 -24.23 -39.68
C VAL A 339 7.57 -22.76 -40.11
N ASN A 340 6.97 -21.84 -39.35
CA ASN A 340 6.88 -20.41 -39.64
C ASN A 340 7.72 -19.54 -38.70
N GLY A 341 7.84 -19.94 -37.43
CA GLY A 341 8.38 -19.15 -36.33
C GLY A 341 9.48 -19.82 -35.50
N GLY A 342 9.99 -21.02 -35.83
CA GLY A 342 10.96 -21.73 -34.99
C GLY A 342 12.24 -20.98 -34.56
N LYS A 343 12.65 -19.91 -35.27
CA LYS A 343 13.78 -19.03 -34.84
C LYS A 343 13.37 -17.90 -33.90
N THR A 344 12.07 -17.76 -33.61
CA THR A 344 11.50 -16.81 -32.66
C THR A 344 11.16 -17.41 -31.29
N ALA A 345 11.36 -18.72 -31.13
CA ALA A 345 11.23 -19.40 -29.84
C ALA A 345 12.15 -18.75 -28.78
N LEU A 346 11.61 -18.45 -27.60
CA LEU A 346 12.36 -17.98 -26.43
C LEU A 346 12.95 -19.15 -25.64
N TYR A 347 12.26 -20.29 -25.62
CA TYR A 347 12.73 -21.52 -24.98
C TYR A 347 12.27 -22.76 -25.74
N ASP A 348 13.07 -23.82 -25.67
CA ASP A 348 12.68 -25.18 -26.03
C ASP A 348 11.59 -25.64 -25.05
N GLN A 349 10.37 -25.90 -25.54
CA GLN A 349 9.23 -26.26 -24.70
C GLN A 349 9.38 -27.63 -24.01
N GLN A 350 10.22 -28.53 -24.56
CA GLN A 350 10.47 -29.85 -23.99
C GLN A 350 11.49 -29.79 -22.86
N THR A 351 12.55 -28.97 -22.97
CA THR A 351 13.64 -28.91 -21.97
C THR A 351 13.64 -27.67 -21.08
N GLY A 352 12.91 -26.61 -21.44
CA GLY A 352 12.85 -25.34 -20.73
C GLY A 352 14.11 -24.50 -20.89
N GLN A 353 15.03 -24.91 -21.77
CA GLN A 353 16.28 -24.19 -22.00
C GLN A 353 16.03 -22.94 -22.85
N LEU A 354 16.56 -21.80 -22.37
CA LEU A 354 16.49 -20.54 -23.09
C LEU A 354 17.31 -20.59 -24.39
N THR A 355 16.67 -20.21 -25.50
CA THR A 355 17.37 -19.85 -26.73
C THR A 355 18.20 -18.57 -26.53
N ASP A 356 19.03 -18.18 -27.50
CA ASP A 356 19.71 -16.88 -27.42
C ASP A 356 18.70 -15.70 -27.47
N LEU A 357 17.56 -15.89 -28.12
CA LEU A 357 16.48 -14.90 -28.12
C LEU A 357 15.77 -14.83 -26.76
N GLY A 358 15.56 -15.96 -26.09
CA GLY A 358 15.05 -15.98 -24.71
C GLY A 358 15.98 -15.29 -23.72
N LYS A 359 17.30 -15.52 -23.84
CA LYS A 359 18.31 -14.80 -23.04
C LYS A 359 18.26 -13.29 -23.30
N LEU A 360 18.04 -12.88 -24.56
CA LEU A 360 17.86 -11.47 -24.91
C LEU A 360 16.57 -10.90 -24.30
N TYR A 361 15.41 -11.52 -24.53
CA TYR A 361 14.11 -11.10 -23.97
C TYR A 361 14.17 -10.94 -22.45
N LYS A 362 14.79 -11.91 -21.76
CA LYS A 362 15.02 -11.88 -20.31
C LYS A 362 15.83 -10.66 -19.84
N SER A 363 16.74 -10.14 -20.66
CA SER A 363 17.58 -8.98 -20.32
C SER A 363 16.94 -7.61 -20.63
N LEU A 364 15.88 -7.58 -21.43
CA LEU A 364 15.17 -6.35 -21.82
C LEU A 364 13.95 -6.10 -20.93
N GLY A 365 13.51 -4.83 -20.84
CA GLY A 365 12.30 -4.43 -20.11
C GLY A 365 12.30 -4.87 -18.65
N ASN A 366 13.36 -4.53 -17.91
CA ASN A 366 13.52 -4.87 -16.49
C ASN A 366 13.62 -3.57 -15.66
N PRO A 367 13.10 -3.56 -14.41
CA PRO A 367 13.29 -2.46 -13.47
C PRO A 367 14.78 -2.15 -13.25
N ASN A 368 15.14 -0.87 -13.15
CA ASN A 368 16.52 -0.47 -12.86
C ASN A 368 16.79 -0.46 -11.36
N ILE A 369 17.25 -1.61 -10.84
CA ILE A 369 17.51 -1.83 -9.41
C ILE A 369 19.00 -1.92 -9.06
N GLU A 370 19.91 -1.51 -9.97
CA GLU A 370 21.35 -1.61 -9.71
C GLU A 370 21.77 -0.68 -8.55
N GLY A 371 22.27 -1.29 -7.47
CA GLY A 371 22.68 -0.57 -6.25
C GLY A 371 21.52 -0.15 -5.33
N ILE A 372 20.28 -0.52 -5.63
CA ILE A 372 19.10 -0.18 -4.81
C ILE A 372 18.84 -1.27 -3.77
N ASP A 373 18.72 -0.87 -2.49
CA ASP A 373 18.12 -1.76 -1.48
C ASP A 373 16.60 -1.61 -1.48
N LEU A 374 15.92 -2.73 -1.80
CA LEU A 374 14.47 -2.88 -1.84
C LEU A 374 13.88 -3.39 -0.51
N ASN A 375 14.66 -3.48 0.56
CA ASN A 375 14.12 -3.62 1.92
C ASN A 375 13.26 -2.39 2.30
N ASP A 376 12.28 -2.59 3.19
CA ASP A 376 11.50 -1.50 3.77
C ASP A 376 12.41 -0.53 4.53
N GLU A 377 12.23 0.76 4.27
CA GLU A 377 13.02 1.83 4.89
C GLU A 377 12.27 2.42 6.09
N TYR A 378 12.94 2.50 7.24
CA TYR A 378 12.36 3.01 8.47
C TYR A 378 12.26 4.53 8.43
N VAL A 379 11.08 5.05 8.75
CA VAL A 379 10.79 6.50 8.74
C VAL A 379 10.61 7.02 10.16
N GLU A 380 11.14 8.22 10.41
CA GLU A 380 11.08 8.93 11.69
C GLU A 380 10.00 10.02 11.58
N ASP A 381 9.03 10.07 12.51
CA ASP A 381 7.79 10.86 12.35
C ASP A 381 7.69 12.11 13.24
N ALA A 382 6.87 13.07 12.80
CA ALA A 382 6.34 14.14 13.66
C ALA A 382 5.16 13.69 14.57
N GLY A 383 4.52 12.55 14.32
CA GLY A 383 3.50 11.99 15.22
C GLY A 383 4.03 11.54 16.59
N TYR A 384 5.35 11.33 16.72
CA TYR A 384 5.99 10.85 17.95
C TYR A 384 5.91 11.80 19.16
N TYR A 385 5.46 13.05 18.98
CA TYR A 385 5.35 14.05 20.04
C TYR A 385 3.93 14.18 20.60
N ILE A 386 2.92 13.48 20.04
CA ILE A 386 1.51 13.69 20.39
C ILE A 386 1.22 13.49 21.89
N ASP A 387 1.91 12.55 22.55
CA ASP A 387 1.73 12.31 23.99
C ASP A 387 2.35 13.45 24.83
N LEU A 388 3.46 14.03 24.38
CA LEU A 388 4.05 15.25 24.97
C LEU A 388 3.14 16.46 24.75
N ASP A 389 2.59 16.64 23.56
CA ASP A 389 1.75 17.79 23.19
C ASP A 389 0.37 17.73 23.88
N LYS A 390 -0.21 16.53 24.06
CA LYS A 390 -1.36 16.29 24.95
C LYS A 390 -1.02 16.67 26.40
N MET A 391 0.17 16.31 26.88
CA MET A 391 0.59 16.61 28.26
C MET A 391 0.86 18.11 28.48
N ILE A 392 1.43 18.81 27.49
CA ILE A 392 1.59 20.28 27.47
C ILE A 392 0.21 20.96 27.49
N SER A 393 -0.74 20.50 26.66
CA SER A 393 -2.09 21.07 26.60
C SER A 393 -2.80 20.94 27.95
N LYS A 394 -2.75 19.76 28.58
CA LYS A 394 -3.29 19.50 29.92
C LYS A 394 -2.61 20.33 31.00
N ALA A 395 -1.31 20.57 30.87
CA ALA A 395 -0.55 21.42 31.79
C ALA A 395 -0.96 22.91 31.66
N ASP A 396 -1.21 23.39 30.44
CA ASP A 396 -1.69 24.76 30.20
C ASP A 396 -3.12 24.98 30.65
N GLU A 397 -4.01 23.98 30.50
CA GLU A 397 -5.36 24.00 31.09
C GLU A 397 -5.32 24.13 32.62
N LEU A 398 -4.38 23.44 33.29
CA LEU A 398 -4.20 23.54 34.74
C LEU A 398 -3.68 24.92 35.16
N ILE A 399 -2.71 25.50 34.43
CA ILE A 399 -2.20 26.86 34.71
C ILE A 399 -3.30 27.92 34.49
N ALA A 400 -4.19 27.70 33.53
CA ALA A 400 -5.34 28.57 33.28
C ALA A 400 -6.49 28.43 34.30
N SER A 401 -6.39 27.49 35.26
CA SER A 401 -7.45 27.25 36.24
C SER A 401 -7.49 28.34 37.31
N SER A 402 -8.71 28.70 37.76
CA SER A 402 -8.93 29.78 38.76
C SER A 402 -8.35 29.49 40.15
N ASP A 403 -7.87 28.27 40.36
CA ASP A 403 -7.34 27.74 41.61
C ASP A 403 -5.88 27.26 41.50
N TYR A 404 -5.19 27.59 40.40
CA TYR A 404 -3.77 27.25 40.21
C TYR A 404 -2.87 27.79 41.34
N ASP A 405 -3.15 29.02 41.81
CA ASP A 405 -2.47 29.66 42.96
C ASP A 405 -2.55 28.86 44.28
N GLN A 406 -3.39 27.82 44.35
CA GLN A 406 -3.55 26.95 45.53
C GLN A 406 -2.65 25.71 45.48
N TYR A 407 -1.91 25.48 44.40
CA TYR A 407 -1.01 24.34 44.25
C TYR A 407 0.41 24.65 44.77
N ILE A 408 1.07 23.64 45.32
CA ILE A 408 2.49 23.67 45.70
C ILE A 408 3.33 22.78 44.76
N ASN A 409 4.65 22.92 44.82
CA ASN A 409 5.63 22.29 43.91
C ASN A 409 5.60 22.80 42.45
N VAL A 410 4.94 23.94 42.19
CA VAL A 410 4.75 24.52 40.84
C VAL A 410 6.06 24.85 40.10
N GLU A 411 7.11 25.29 40.79
CA GLU A 411 8.39 25.70 40.16
C GLU A 411 9.03 24.56 39.33
N THR A 412 9.04 23.33 39.85
CA THR A 412 9.59 22.17 39.12
C THR A 412 8.75 21.85 37.89
N PHE A 413 7.42 21.91 38.03
CA PHE A 413 6.46 21.64 36.96
C PHE A 413 6.54 22.69 35.84
N GLU A 414 6.53 23.99 36.16
CA GLU A 414 6.68 25.07 35.18
C GLU A 414 8.01 25.00 34.43
N ASN A 415 9.11 24.67 35.14
CA ASN A 415 10.43 24.51 34.51
C ASN A 415 10.48 23.34 33.52
N ILE A 416 9.82 22.22 33.82
CA ILE A 416 9.74 21.07 32.90
C ILE A 416 8.78 21.37 31.73
N LEU A 417 7.65 22.05 32.00
CA LEU A 417 6.73 22.49 30.95
C LEU A 417 7.38 23.44 29.95
N ASN A 418 8.18 24.40 30.42
CA ASN A 418 8.93 25.30 29.55
C ASN A 418 9.97 24.56 28.69
N GLN A 419 10.60 23.50 29.21
CA GLN A 419 11.47 22.64 28.41
C GLN A 419 10.67 21.84 27.36
N ALA A 420 9.51 21.28 27.73
CA ALA A 420 8.60 20.58 26.84
C ALA A 420 8.05 21.45 25.69
N LYS A 421 7.82 22.74 25.95
CA LYS A 421 7.47 23.73 24.92
C LYS A 421 8.64 24.15 24.04
N ALA A 422 9.87 24.07 24.53
CA ALA A 422 11.07 24.52 23.83
C ALA A 422 11.81 23.44 23.02
N ILE A 423 11.52 22.15 23.25
CA ILE A 423 12.18 21.06 22.52
C ILE A 423 11.80 21.06 21.03
N ASP A 424 12.78 20.86 20.15
CA ASP A 424 12.56 20.73 18.72
C ASP A 424 11.68 19.50 18.42
N ARG A 425 10.71 19.67 17.52
CA ARG A 425 9.82 18.60 17.04
C ARG A 425 10.39 17.87 15.81
N ASN A 426 11.62 18.18 15.41
CA ASN A 426 12.36 17.55 14.31
C ASN A 426 13.55 16.70 14.80
N LEU A 427 13.42 16.05 15.96
CA LEU A 427 14.40 15.07 16.45
C LEU A 427 14.22 13.72 15.75
N GLY A 428 15.33 13.08 15.41
CA GLY A 428 15.33 11.74 14.82
C GLY A 428 15.13 10.61 15.84
N SER A 429 14.92 9.37 15.36
CA SER A 429 14.54 8.22 16.20
C SER A 429 15.58 7.88 17.26
N SER A 430 16.87 8.07 16.96
CA SER A 430 17.98 7.92 17.91
C SER A 430 17.91 8.90 19.08
N SER A 431 17.10 9.95 18.97
CA SER A 431 16.83 10.99 19.97
C SER A 431 15.41 10.95 20.52
N GLN A 432 14.55 10.00 20.08
CA GLN A 432 13.16 9.88 20.54
C GLN A 432 13.05 9.74 22.06
N PHE A 433 14.01 9.04 22.68
CA PHE A 433 14.08 8.85 24.12
C PHE A 433 14.08 10.16 24.93
N ILE A 434 14.50 11.28 24.33
CA ILE A 434 14.52 12.60 24.97
C ILE A 434 13.08 13.12 25.15
N ILE A 435 12.21 12.89 24.16
CA ILE A 435 10.80 13.29 24.18
C ILE A 435 10.02 12.40 25.14
N ASP A 436 10.27 11.09 25.09
CA ASP A 436 9.63 10.11 25.97
C ASP A 436 9.98 10.39 27.44
N ASP A 437 11.25 10.67 27.73
CA ASP A 437 11.72 11.06 29.07
C ASP A 437 11.14 12.42 29.51
N LEU A 438 11.11 13.42 28.63
CA LEU A 438 10.55 14.74 28.94
C LEU A 438 9.03 14.72 29.16
N CYS A 439 8.31 13.89 28.39
CA CYS A 439 6.88 13.63 28.58
C CYS A 439 6.62 12.96 29.93
N LYS A 440 7.45 11.98 30.29
CA LYS A 440 7.39 11.31 31.59
C LYS A 440 7.71 12.26 32.74
N GLN A 441 8.78 13.06 32.63
CA GLN A 441 9.12 14.09 33.62
C GLN A 441 7.98 15.08 33.81
N LEU A 442 7.32 15.52 32.74
CA LEU A 442 6.18 16.44 32.81
C LEU A 442 4.96 15.80 33.47
N LEU A 443 4.67 14.52 33.17
CA LEU A 443 3.60 13.76 33.82
C LEU A 443 3.87 13.53 35.31
N ASP A 444 5.09 13.13 35.68
CA ASP A 444 5.50 12.92 37.07
C ASP A 444 5.44 14.26 37.85
N ALA A 445 5.89 15.36 37.25
CA ALA A 445 5.79 16.70 37.85
C ALA A 445 4.34 17.17 38.02
N TYR A 446 3.48 16.99 37.01
CA TYR A 446 2.05 17.28 37.09
C TYR A 446 1.38 16.50 38.23
N ASN A 447 1.70 15.21 38.36
CA ASN A 447 1.15 14.35 39.41
C ASN A 447 1.69 14.67 40.82
N SER A 448 2.81 15.41 40.93
CA SER A 448 3.40 15.87 42.20
C SER A 448 2.83 17.20 42.73
N LEU A 449 1.92 17.84 41.98
CA LEU A 449 1.25 19.07 42.38
C LEU A 449 0.20 18.76 43.47
N GLU A 450 0.48 19.20 44.69
CA GLU A 450 -0.44 19.09 45.82
C GLU A 450 -1.23 20.39 45.99
N LYS A 451 -2.53 20.30 46.30
CA LYS A 451 -3.37 21.46 46.57
C LYS A 451 -3.40 21.78 48.05
N GLN A 452 -3.14 23.03 48.45
CA GLN A 452 -3.13 23.44 49.85
C GLN A 452 -4.50 23.19 50.50
N THR A 453 -4.54 22.27 51.46
CA THR A 453 -5.73 22.01 52.26
C THR A 453 -5.89 23.10 53.30
N VAL A 454 -6.69 24.12 52.97
CA VAL A 454 -7.12 25.15 53.93
C VAL A 454 -7.94 24.48 55.03
N THR A 455 -7.28 24.14 56.13
CA THR A 455 -7.96 23.72 57.36
C THR A 455 -8.58 24.98 57.99
N PRO A 456 -9.90 25.07 58.19
CA PRO A 456 -10.51 26.27 58.76
C PRO A 456 -10.03 26.47 60.20
N GLU A 457 -9.34 27.58 60.49
CA GLU A 457 -9.08 27.97 61.88
C GLU A 457 -10.42 28.25 62.56
N LEU A 458 -10.75 27.45 63.58
CA LEU A 458 -11.87 27.72 64.47
C LEU A 458 -11.62 29.05 65.21
N PRO A 459 -12.60 29.97 65.28
CA PRO A 459 -12.43 31.23 65.99
C PRO A 459 -12.09 31.01 67.46
N LYS A 460 -11.09 31.74 67.97
CA LYS A 460 -10.75 31.73 69.39
C LYS A 460 -11.88 32.39 70.18
N GLU A 461 -12.49 31.66 71.11
CA GLU A 461 -13.52 32.21 72.01
C GLU A 461 -12.92 33.28 72.94
N ASP A 462 -13.39 34.52 72.81
CA ASP A 462 -13.19 35.55 73.82
C ASP A 462 -14.03 35.26 75.06
N LYS A 463 -13.36 35.05 76.21
CA LYS A 463 -14.03 34.88 77.50
C LYS A 463 -14.64 36.19 77.99
N VAL A 464 -15.93 36.40 77.72
CA VAL A 464 -16.74 37.42 78.40
C VAL A 464 -17.59 36.78 79.49
N THR A 465 -17.14 36.93 80.73
CA THR A 465 -17.90 36.57 81.93
C THR A 465 -19.06 37.55 82.14
N LYS A 466 -20.30 37.06 82.24
CA LYS A 466 -21.36 37.77 82.99
C LYS A 466 -22.41 36.84 83.57
N GLN A 467 -22.98 37.27 84.68
CA GLN A 467 -23.74 36.46 85.62
C GLN A 467 -25.21 36.27 85.23
N THR A 468 -25.73 35.14 85.70
CA THR A 468 -27.14 34.80 86.00
C THR A 468 -28.14 35.94 86.14
N GLU A 469 -29.34 35.72 85.58
CA GLU A 469 -30.59 35.89 86.33
C GLU A 469 -31.67 34.91 85.83
N LEU A 470 -32.46 34.36 86.76
CA LEU A 470 -33.60 33.47 86.46
C LEU A 470 -34.90 34.29 86.41
N SER A 471 -35.83 33.92 85.53
CA SER A 471 -37.26 34.04 85.86
C SER A 471 -38.12 32.99 85.12
N ASN A 472 -39.18 32.53 85.77
CA ASN A 472 -40.08 31.48 85.31
C ASN A 472 -41.22 32.02 84.42
N SER A 473 -41.75 31.20 83.51
CA SER A 473 -43.17 30.78 83.53
C SER A 473 -43.50 29.78 82.41
N SER A 474 -44.67 29.14 82.51
CA SER A 474 -45.03 27.87 81.88
C SER A 474 -46.16 27.97 80.84
N SER A 475 -46.10 27.17 79.76
CA SER A 475 -47.28 26.42 79.23
C SER A 475 -46.94 25.38 78.13
N VAL A 476 -47.13 24.10 78.45
CA VAL A 476 -47.89 23.03 77.72
C VAL A 476 -48.57 23.49 76.40
N ALA A 477 -48.62 22.77 75.25
CA ALA A 477 -48.35 21.35 74.89
C ALA A 477 -48.15 21.13 73.36
N THR A 478 -47.62 19.94 72.99
CA THR A 478 -47.84 19.14 71.74
C THR A 478 -47.59 19.77 70.35
N GLY A 479 -46.97 19.11 69.36
CA GLY A 479 -46.45 17.73 69.29
C GLY A 479 -45.83 17.39 67.92
N ASP A 480 -45.41 16.13 67.76
CA ASP A 480 -44.86 15.44 66.57
C ASP A 480 -43.52 15.88 65.96
N THR A 481 -42.48 15.16 66.41
CA THR A 481 -41.28 14.74 65.66
C THR A 481 -41.64 13.87 64.45
N SER A 482 -40.88 13.86 63.35
CA SER A 482 -39.78 12.89 63.10
C SER A 482 -39.34 13.01 61.63
N ASN A 483 -38.08 12.96 61.17
CA ASN A 483 -36.76 12.67 61.75
C ASN A 483 -36.54 11.24 62.30
N VAL A 484 -35.47 10.49 61.97
CA VAL A 484 -34.32 10.73 61.06
C VAL A 484 -33.55 9.39 60.85
N LEU A 485 -32.69 9.26 59.81
CA LEU A 485 -31.59 8.25 59.69
C LEU A 485 -31.98 6.73 59.60
N MET A 486 -31.14 5.75 59.20
CA MET A 486 -29.83 5.71 58.48
C MET A 486 -29.55 4.30 57.89
N LEU A 487 -28.67 4.25 56.87
CA LEU A 487 -27.66 3.19 56.56
C LEU A 487 -28.05 1.74 56.14
N MET A 488 -27.37 1.30 55.06
CA MET A 488 -26.63 0.03 54.79
C MET A 488 -26.91 -1.24 55.65
N LEU A 489 -26.78 -2.49 55.17
CA LEU A 489 -25.79 -3.06 54.21
C LEU A 489 -26.23 -4.46 53.67
N LEU A 490 -25.67 -4.86 52.52
CA LEU A 490 -25.50 -6.22 51.92
C LEU A 490 -25.97 -7.50 52.67
N MET A 491 -26.69 -8.38 51.95
CA MET A 491 -26.32 -9.80 51.63
C MET A 491 -27.34 -10.38 50.62
N LEU A 492 -26.91 -10.84 49.43
CA LEU A 492 -26.60 -12.25 49.10
C LEU A 492 -27.74 -13.27 49.31
N ILE A 493 -28.31 -13.80 48.23
CA ILE A 493 -28.25 -15.24 47.83
C ILE A 493 -29.00 -15.48 46.52
N SER A 494 -28.54 -16.49 45.78
CA SER A 494 -28.96 -16.94 44.46
C SER A 494 -30.43 -17.37 44.32
N TYR A 495 -30.93 -17.34 43.08
CA TYR A 495 -31.84 -18.39 42.61
C TYR A 495 -31.43 -18.92 41.23
N SER A 496 -31.63 -20.23 41.05
CA SER A 496 -31.15 -21.05 39.94
C SER A 496 -32.25 -21.43 38.96
N GLY A 497 -31.87 -21.70 37.71
CA GLY A 497 -32.71 -22.30 36.65
C GLY A 497 -31.97 -22.22 35.30
N PHE A 498 -31.30 -23.26 34.78
CA PHE A 498 -31.89 -24.43 34.07
C PHE A 498 -33.02 -24.01 33.10
N LYS A 499 -33.00 -24.32 31.80
CA LYS A 499 -32.43 -25.45 31.02
C LYS A 499 -32.14 -24.91 29.57
N LEU A 500 -31.06 -25.28 28.87
CA LEU A 500 -30.97 -26.40 27.88
C LEU A 500 -32.06 -26.36 26.76
N VAL A 501 -31.78 -26.67 25.48
CA VAL A 501 -30.52 -27.02 24.79
C VAL A 501 -30.72 -27.04 23.26
N ASN A 502 -29.61 -26.92 22.50
CA ASN A 502 -29.36 -27.31 21.10
C ASN A 502 -30.45 -27.15 20.02
N LYS A 503 -30.08 -26.43 18.95
CA LYS A 503 -29.47 -27.12 17.81
C LYS A 503 -28.24 -26.37 17.32
#